data_AF-A0A969TX44-F1
#
_entry.id   AF-A0A969TX44-F1
#
_cell.length_a   1.000
_cell.length_b   1.000
_cell.length_c   1.000
_cell.angle_alpha   90.00
_cell.angle_beta   90.00
_cell.angle_gamma   90.00
#
_symmetry.space_group_name_H-M   'P 1'
#
loop_
_entity.id
_entity.type
_entity.pdbx_description
1 polymer ?
#
loop_
_entity_poly.entity_id
_entity_poly.type
_entity_poly.pdbx_seq_one_letter_code
_entity_poly.pdbx_strand_id
1 'polypeptide(L)' 'MHLAVAVGTYAIALLKSDASKILPPNTQDRCVSIQAPSDRIADIQPESVLQQIWRS' A
#
# COMPACT_ATOMS: atom_id res chain seq x y z
N MET A 1 -5.45 -7.30 4.24
CA MET A 1 -5.15 -5.86 4.39
C MET A 1 -6.15 -5.15 5.28
N HIS A 2 -7.46 -5.10 4.98
CA HIS A 2 -8.45 -4.34 5.78
C HIS A 2 -8.43 -4.61 7.28
N LEU A 3 -8.23 -5.87 7.70
CA LEU A 3 -8.07 -6.20 9.12
C LEU A 3 -6.84 -5.51 9.74
N ALA A 4 -5.68 -5.59 9.08
CA ALA A 4 -4.44 -4.96 9.54
C ALA A 4 -4.59 -3.44 9.67
N VAL A 5 -5.28 -2.82 8.70
CA VAL A 5 -5.61 -1.39 8.72
C VAL A 5 -6.54 -1.05 9.89
N ALA A 6 -7.60 -1.86 10.11
CA ALA A 6 -8.57 -1.63 11.18
C ALA A 6 -7.96 -1.74 12.58
N VAL A 7 -6.99 -2.64 12.78
CA VAL A 7 -6.28 -2.78 14.07
C VAL A 7 -5.08 -1.82 14.20
N GLY A 8 -4.86 -0.94 13.22
CA GLY A 8 -3.79 0.06 13.25
C GLY A 8 -2.39 -0.52 13.13
N THR A 9 -2.25 -1.72 12.54
CA THR A 9 -0.95 -2.32 12.20
C THR A 9 -0.34 -1.58 11.03
N TYR A 10 0.94 -1.23 11.14
CA TYR A 10 1.67 -0.64 10.02
C TYR A 10 1.69 -1.62 8.84
N ALA A 11 1.19 -1.17 7.69
CA ALA A 11 1.05 -2.02 6.52
C ALA A 11 1.46 -1.28 5.25
N ILE A 12 2.07 -2.01 4.33
CA ILE A 12 2.26 -1.56 2.95
C ILE A 12 1.28 -2.33 2.08
N ALA A 13 0.35 -1.59 1.48
CA ALA A 13 -0.71 -2.11 0.64
C ALA A 13 -0.27 -2.09 -0.83
N LEU A 14 -0.07 -3.26 -1.42
CA LEU A 14 0.19 -3.41 -2.85
C LEU A 14 -1.14 -3.50 -3.60
N LEU A 15 -1.45 -2.50 -4.42
CA LEU A 15 -2.77 -2.33 -5.02
C LEU A 15 -2.68 -2.34 -6.56
N LYS A 16 -3.71 -2.88 -7.20
CA LYS A 16 -3.90 -2.77 -8.66
C LYS A 16 -4.65 -1.50 -9.05
N SER A 17 -5.56 -1.08 -8.18
CA SER A 17 -6.46 0.06 -8.41
C SER A 17 -6.20 1.16 -7.39
N ASP A 18 -6.80 2.32 -7.66
CA ASP A 18 -6.67 3.51 -6.82
C ASP A 18 -6.98 3.22 -5.34
N ALA A 19 -6.08 3.65 -4.47
CA ALA A 19 -6.18 3.48 -3.02
C ALA A 19 -7.47 4.06 -2.45
N SER A 20 -7.94 5.21 -2.95
CA SER A 20 -9.13 5.91 -2.44
C SER A 20 -10.43 5.11 -2.59
N LYS A 21 -10.47 4.12 -3.50
CA LYS A 21 -11.64 3.27 -3.71
C LYS A 21 -11.69 2.07 -2.78
N ILE A 22 -10.57 1.70 -2.16
CA ILE A 22 -10.40 0.43 -1.44
C ILE A 22 -10.10 0.69 0.04
N LEU A 23 -9.36 1.76 0.32
CA LEU A 23 -8.96 2.15 1.66
C LEU A 23 -9.97 3.11 2.28
N PRO A 24 -10.24 2.96 3.59
CA PRO A 24 -10.93 3.98 4.36
C PRO A 24 -10.22 5.34 4.24
N PRO A 25 -10.95 6.46 4.29
CA PRO A 25 -10.32 7.77 4.37
C PRO A 25 -9.40 7.87 5.60
N ASN A 26 -8.33 8.66 5.49
CA ASN A 26 -7.37 8.94 6.57
C ASN A 26 -6.53 7.74 7.05
N THR A 27 -6.38 6.66 6.28
CA THR A 27 -5.49 5.54 6.65
C THR A 27 -4.01 5.77 6.37
N GLN A 28 -3.63 6.95 5.86
CA GLN A 28 -2.26 7.27 5.41
C GLN A 28 -1.22 7.26 6.55
N ASP A 29 -1.63 7.44 7.81
CA ASP A 29 -0.71 7.49 8.94
C ASP A 29 -0.02 6.14 9.22
N ARG A 30 -0.70 5.03 8.92
CA ARG A 30 -0.19 3.67 9.21
C ARG A 30 -0.33 2.68 8.05
N CYS A 31 -0.99 3.07 6.97
CA CYS A 31 -1.09 2.27 5.76
C CYS A 31 -0.54 3.06 4.58
N VAL A 32 0.61 2.64 4.06
CA VAL A 32 1.20 3.20 2.84
C VAL A 32 0.74 2.35 1.67
N SER A 33 0.13 2.95 0.65
CA SER A 33 -0.29 2.24 -0.55
C SER A 33 0.70 2.42 -1.69
N ILE A 34 1.08 1.33 -2.34
CA ILE A 34 1.83 1.32 -3.60
C ILE A 34 0.91 0.77 -4.68
N GLN A 35 0.58 1.62 -5.65
CA GLN A 35 -0.18 1.19 -6.82
C GLN A 35 0.77 0.61 -7.87
N ALA A 36 0.39 -0.54 -8.43
CA ALA A 36 1.08 -1.10 -9.57
C ALA A 36 0.99 -0.16 -10.79
N PRO A 37 2.08 -0.01 -11.57
CA PRO A 37 2.06 0.79 -12.80
C PRO A 37 1.14 0.18 -13.88
N SER A 38 0.76 -1.07 -13.72
CA SER A 38 -0.20 -1.81 -14.54
C SER A 38 -1.29 -2.43 -13.66
N ASP A 39 -2.18 -3.21 -14.27
CA ASP A 39 -3.20 -3.99 -13.52
C ASP A 39 -2.64 -5.30 -12.89
N ARG A 40 -1.31 -5.42 -12.80
CA ARG A 40 -0.60 -6.60 -12.27
C ARG A 40 0.28 -6.19 -11.09
N ILE A 41 0.02 -6.79 -9.94
CA ILE A 41 0.82 -6.59 -8.72
C ILE A 41 2.28 -7.00 -8.92
N ALA A 42 2.52 -8.02 -9.75
CA ALA A 42 3.87 -8.51 -10.06
C ALA A 42 4.76 -7.48 -10.75
N ASP A 43 4.19 -6.41 -11.31
CA ASP A 43 4.95 -5.35 -11.98
C ASP A 43 5.51 -4.34 -10.96
N ILE A 44 5.10 -4.42 -9.68
CA ILE A 44 5.69 -3.63 -8.60
C ILE A 44 7.08 -4.20 -8.31
N GLN A 45 8.10 -3.39 -8.56
CA GLN A 45 9.48 -3.77 -8.29
C GLN A 45 9.72 -3.86 -6.77
N PRO A 46 10.41 -4.91 -6.27
CA PRO A 46 10.73 -5.06 -4.86
C PRO A 46 11.41 -3.82 -4.28
N GLU A 47 12.29 -3.19 -5.04
CA GLU A 47 13.02 -1.97 -4.67
C GLU A 47 12.07 -0.83 -4.29
N SER A 48 10.95 -0.68 -5.02
CA SER A 48 9.92 0.32 -4.72
C SER A 48 9.23 0.05 -3.38
N VAL A 49 9.08 -1.22 -3.00
CA VAL A 49 8.54 -1.62 -1.69
C VAL A 49 9.54 -1.31 -0.59
N LEU A 50 10.81 -1.64 -0.80
CA LEU A 50 11.88 -1.35 0.16
C LEU A 50 12.00 0.18 0.38
N GLN A 51 11.95 1.01 -0.66
CA GLN A 51 11.96 2.46 -0.49
C GLN A 51 10.86 2.97 0.44
N GLN A 52 9.66 2.39 0.38
CA GLN A 52 8.56 2.77 1.28
C GLN A 52 8.74 2.27 2.72
N ILE A 53 9.39 1.12 2.91
CA ILE A 53 9.72 0.60 4.25
C ILE A 53 10.79 1.48 4.91
N TRP A 54 11.84 1.83 4.18
CA TRP A 54 13.03 2.49 4.73
C TRP A 54 13.04 4.02 4.58
N ARG A 55 12.09 4.61 3.83
CA ARG A 55 11.97 6.06 3.59
C ARG A 55 13.28 6.74 3.17
N SER A 56 14.14 6.01 2.47
CA SER A 56 15.46 6.44 1.98
C SER A 56 15.45 6.58 0.46
#